data_AF-A0A8T2JB47-F1
#
_entry.id   AF-A0A8T2JB47-F1
#
_cell.length_a   1.000
_cell.length_b   1.000
_cell.length_c   1.000
_cell.angle_alpha   90.00
_cell.angle_beta   90.00
_cell.angle_gamma   90.00
#
_symmetry.space_group_name_H-M   'P 1'
#
loop_
_entity.id
_entity.type
_entity.pdbx_description
1 polymer ?
#
loop_
_entity_poly.entity_id
_entity_poly.type
_entity_poly.pdbx_seq_one_letter_code
_entity_poly.pdbx_strand_id
1 'polypeptide(L)'
;MHKERHYSSATQTRGFAQYDLFGSSTIENSVIESQSSVTVDFVWNGVDSIMQLPPLTSAATLNIKVEPGDLRSPVYSVYKELDFLLVLAEGLKTGVTEWPETSETTPAMELVQQLLKDLKSKLDGLNSSLSKKESEKVKSDTAAVDCSIQSFITERGDLDFTEMLWCRMRKSVSSYQDVVNCFSLVIQGLKNGEAHPWIHRGSNSTLSKLIQQSYHGSMQSVSLTGLAPIRMLLEIGLDKMKKDYINCFIGQDLATFNYLDYFVSTSVDLQEQVHRLKKLHHMLEVVVICNAFLSLGHENLFPLTQSCLKYYKEKPWNEQHIFQLPIRPSVISTFYQNSHPQIWRVEIFSGHGQKEVKTTWQVTTRRPADHVSFVVPDVPIDMTLSGENEEIIYYPTQVSCSQVFFC
;
A
#
# COMPACT_ATOMS: atom_id res chain seq x y z
N MET A 1 2.67 19.48 -44.25
CA MET A 1 3.46 20.15 -43.19
C MET A 1 4.83 19.53 -42.90
N HIS A 2 4.98 18.39 -42.19
CA HIS A 2 6.32 17.86 -41.82
C HIS A 2 7.21 17.59 -43.05
N LYS A 3 6.66 16.91 -44.06
CA LYS A 3 7.36 16.64 -45.32
C LYS A 3 7.79 17.91 -46.06
N GLU A 4 6.95 18.95 -46.04
CA GLU A 4 7.26 20.24 -46.68
C GLU A 4 8.37 20.98 -45.93
N ARG A 5 8.33 20.97 -44.59
CA ARG A 5 9.32 21.66 -43.75
C ARG A 5 10.70 21.05 -43.84
N HIS A 6 10.78 19.73 -43.94
CA HIS A 6 12.05 18.99 -43.89
C HIS A 6 12.45 18.38 -45.24
N TYR A 7 11.70 18.67 -46.31
CA TYR A 7 11.92 18.14 -47.66
C TYR A 7 12.15 16.62 -47.69
N SER A 8 11.39 15.87 -46.89
CA SER A 8 11.54 14.42 -46.76
C SER A 8 10.49 13.65 -47.58
N SER A 9 10.94 12.62 -48.29
CA SER A 9 10.09 11.67 -49.03
C SER A 9 9.53 10.57 -48.13
N ALA A 10 10.31 10.09 -47.17
CA ALA A 10 9.93 9.03 -46.23
C ALA A 10 9.76 9.59 -44.81
N THR A 11 8.70 9.15 -44.15
CA THR A 11 8.38 9.56 -42.77
C THR A 11 7.97 8.34 -41.96
N GLN A 12 8.37 8.30 -40.70
CA GLN A 12 7.91 7.32 -39.74
C GLN A 12 7.05 8.01 -38.68
N THR A 13 6.10 7.29 -38.12
CA THR A 13 5.21 7.80 -37.07
C THR A 13 5.32 6.94 -35.82
N ARG A 14 5.33 7.61 -34.66
CA ARG A 14 5.26 6.99 -33.34
C ARG A 14 4.11 7.60 -32.57
N GLY A 15 3.22 6.75 -32.06
CA GLY A 15 2.12 7.14 -31.20
C GLY A 15 2.50 7.01 -29.73
N PHE A 16 1.93 7.90 -28.93
CA PHE A 16 1.94 7.83 -27.49
C PHE A 16 0.55 8.16 -26.96
N ALA A 17 0.07 7.41 -25.98
CA ALA A 17 -1.16 7.74 -25.28
C ALA A 17 -1.01 7.43 -23.79
N GLN A 18 -1.49 8.34 -22.94
CA GLN A 18 -1.58 8.14 -21.51
C GLN A 18 -3.04 8.08 -21.09
N TYR A 19 -3.39 7.06 -20.30
CA TYR A 19 -4.72 6.91 -19.72
C TYR A 19 -4.60 6.89 -18.21
N ASP A 20 -5.59 7.48 -17.54
CA ASP A 20 -5.79 7.28 -16.11
C ASP A 20 -6.58 6.00 -15.91
N LEU A 21 -6.02 5.08 -15.14
CA LEU A 21 -6.69 3.84 -14.77
C LEU A 21 -7.27 3.94 -13.36
N PHE A 22 -6.89 4.97 -12.61
CA PHE A 22 -7.36 5.22 -11.26
C PHE A 22 -8.52 6.21 -11.31
N GLY A 23 -9.74 5.69 -11.45
CA GLY A 23 -10.93 6.52 -11.49
C GLY A 23 -11.10 7.39 -10.24
N SER A 24 -11.83 8.50 -10.38
CA SER A 24 -12.34 9.26 -9.23
C SER A 24 -13.41 8.44 -8.52
N SER A 25 -13.05 7.64 -7.52
CA SER A 25 -14.05 6.96 -6.70
C SER A 25 -14.65 7.95 -5.71
N THR A 26 -15.94 8.24 -5.84
CA THR A 26 -16.72 8.88 -4.79
C THR A 26 -17.06 7.82 -3.74
N ILE A 27 -16.54 7.98 -2.53
CA ILE A 27 -16.99 7.21 -1.36
C ILE A 27 -17.80 8.21 -0.51
N GLU A 28 -19.06 7.85 -0.22
CA GLU A 28 -19.95 8.62 0.68
C GLU A 28 -20.18 10.09 0.29
N ASN A 29 -20.39 10.39 -1.00
CA ASN A 29 -20.69 11.75 -1.50
C ASN A 29 -19.63 12.82 -1.17
N SER A 30 -18.44 12.42 -0.72
CA SER A 30 -17.27 13.29 -0.58
C SER A 30 -16.23 12.94 -1.64
N VAL A 31 -15.68 13.95 -2.30
CA VAL A 31 -14.51 13.77 -3.16
C VAL A 31 -13.34 13.58 -2.21
N ILE A 32 -12.87 12.34 -2.07
CA ILE A 32 -11.61 12.08 -1.38
C ILE A 32 -10.51 12.58 -2.32
N GLU A 33 -9.93 13.74 -1.99
CA GLU A 33 -8.69 14.20 -2.61
C GLU A 33 -7.59 13.22 -2.21
N SER A 34 -7.24 12.32 -3.13
CA SER A 34 -6.11 11.42 -2.95
C SER A 34 -5.07 11.68 -4.03
N GLN A 35 -3.81 11.65 -3.63
CA GLN A 35 -2.66 11.81 -4.52
C GLN A 35 -2.20 10.50 -5.17
N SER A 36 -2.78 9.36 -4.78
CA SER A 36 -2.56 8.09 -5.48
C SER A 36 -3.05 8.17 -6.92
N SER A 37 -2.21 7.73 -7.85
CA SER A 37 -2.52 7.66 -9.26
C SER A 37 -1.93 6.40 -9.90
N VAL A 38 -2.72 5.81 -10.79
CA VAL A 38 -2.28 4.67 -11.61
C VAL A 38 -2.59 5.03 -13.04
N THR A 39 -1.55 5.38 -13.79
CA THR A 39 -1.68 5.73 -15.21
C THR A 39 -0.98 4.67 -16.04
N VAL A 40 -1.35 4.59 -17.32
CA VAL A 40 -0.64 3.76 -18.28
C VAL A 40 -0.17 4.58 -19.46
N ASP A 41 1.09 4.40 -19.81
CA ASP A 41 1.69 4.96 -21.01
C ASP A 41 1.79 3.88 -22.09
N PHE A 42 1.20 4.15 -23.25
CA PHE A 42 1.32 3.35 -24.46
C PHE A 42 2.28 4.00 -25.44
N VAL A 43 3.11 3.20 -26.10
CA VAL A 43 3.95 3.61 -27.23
C VAL A 43 3.83 2.60 -28.37
N TRP A 44 3.56 3.08 -29.58
CA TRP A 44 3.49 2.24 -30.78
C TRP A 44 4.03 2.97 -32.01
N ASN A 45 4.30 2.22 -33.08
CA ASN A 45 4.70 2.78 -34.37
C ASN A 45 3.59 2.59 -35.40
N GLY A 46 3.60 3.39 -36.47
CA GLY A 46 2.60 3.30 -37.53
C GLY A 46 1.25 3.86 -37.08
N VAL A 47 1.24 5.15 -36.74
CA VAL A 47 0.02 5.90 -36.46
C VAL A 47 -0.66 6.24 -37.78
N ASP A 48 -1.90 5.79 -37.94
CA ASP A 48 -2.72 5.92 -39.15
C ASP A 48 -3.81 6.99 -39.00
N SER A 49 -4.28 7.25 -37.77
CA SER A 49 -5.31 8.25 -37.49
C SER A 49 -5.05 9.07 -36.22
N ILE A 50 -5.58 10.29 -36.19
CA ILE A 50 -5.61 11.11 -34.98
C ILE A 50 -6.51 10.43 -33.94
N MET A 51 -6.12 10.45 -32.67
CA MET A 51 -6.81 9.76 -31.56
C MET A 51 -6.97 8.25 -31.80
N GLN A 52 -6.07 7.65 -32.60
CA GLN A 52 -6.02 6.20 -32.75
C GLN A 52 -5.84 5.52 -31.40
N LEU A 53 -6.67 4.51 -31.13
CA LEU A 53 -6.54 3.66 -29.98
C LEU A 53 -5.21 2.86 -30.06
N PRO A 54 -4.44 2.76 -28.96
CA PRO A 54 -3.21 1.96 -28.97
C PRO A 54 -3.49 0.51 -29.40
N PRO A 55 -2.77 -0.03 -30.40
CA PRO A 55 -2.92 -1.43 -30.79
C PRO A 55 -2.47 -2.37 -29.65
N LEU A 56 -2.96 -3.61 -29.64
CA LEU A 56 -2.57 -4.59 -28.62
C LEU A 56 -1.08 -4.99 -28.66
N THR A 57 -0.39 -4.68 -29.76
CA THR A 57 1.06 -4.85 -29.95
C THR A 57 1.88 -3.68 -29.41
N SER A 58 1.25 -2.64 -28.87
CA SER A 58 1.94 -1.51 -28.26
C SER A 58 2.79 -1.95 -27.07
N ALA A 59 3.89 -1.23 -26.83
CA ALA A 59 4.53 -1.26 -25.53
C ALA A 59 3.67 -0.47 -24.54
N ALA A 60 3.35 -1.06 -23.39
CA ALA A 60 2.61 -0.38 -22.33
C ALA A 60 3.37 -0.45 -21.00
N THR A 61 3.36 0.66 -20.25
CA THR A 61 3.99 0.76 -18.93
C THR A 61 3.00 1.37 -17.96
N LEU A 62 2.68 0.66 -16.87
CA LEU A 62 1.95 1.24 -15.75
C LEU A 62 2.88 2.13 -14.94
N ASN A 63 2.40 3.31 -14.57
CA ASN A 63 3.03 4.24 -13.65
C ASN A 63 2.16 4.30 -12.40
N ILE A 64 2.67 3.79 -11.28
CA ILE A 64 1.94 3.57 -10.04
C ILE A 64 2.53 4.47 -8.96
N LYS A 65 1.73 5.42 -8.47
CA LYS A 65 2.03 6.26 -7.32
C LYS A 65 0.93 6.03 -6.28
N VAL A 66 1.31 5.76 -5.05
CA VAL A 66 0.36 5.51 -3.96
C VAL A 66 0.63 6.46 -2.82
N GLU A 67 -0.42 7.13 -2.35
CA GLU A 67 -0.40 7.90 -1.12
C GLU A 67 -0.50 6.94 0.07
N PRO A 68 0.42 7.03 1.04
CA PRO A 68 0.37 6.19 2.23
C PRO A 68 -0.91 6.42 3.02
N GLY A 69 -1.65 5.35 3.30
CA GLY A 69 -2.92 5.45 4.02
C GLY A 69 -4.07 5.99 3.19
N ASP A 70 -4.03 5.87 1.87
CA ASP A 70 -5.17 6.18 0.99
C ASP A 70 -6.42 5.46 1.49
N LEU A 71 -7.48 6.21 1.79
CA LEU A 71 -8.76 5.70 2.33
C LEU A 71 -9.42 4.67 1.41
N ARG A 72 -9.08 4.69 0.12
CA ARG A 72 -9.59 3.75 -0.90
C ARG A 72 -8.82 2.44 -0.89
N SER A 73 -7.68 2.38 -0.20
CA SER A 73 -6.84 1.20 -0.10
C SER A 73 -7.57 0.09 0.66
N PRO A 74 -7.68 -1.13 0.09
CA PRO A 74 -8.26 -2.28 0.80
C PRO A 74 -7.49 -2.67 2.09
N VAL A 75 -6.26 -2.19 2.26
CA VAL A 75 -5.43 -2.42 3.45
C VAL A 75 -5.36 -1.21 4.39
N TYR A 76 -6.28 -0.25 4.27
CA TYR A 76 -6.35 0.93 5.14
C TYR A 76 -6.43 0.57 6.64
N SER A 77 -7.13 -0.52 6.99
CA SER A 77 -7.18 -1.00 8.38
C SER A 77 -5.82 -1.44 8.92
N VAL A 78 -4.95 -1.99 8.05
CA VAL A 78 -3.56 -2.35 8.35
C VAL A 78 -2.69 -1.09 8.44
N TYR A 79 -2.96 -0.08 7.61
CA TYR A 79 -2.32 1.24 7.72
C TYR A 79 -2.59 1.87 9.08
N LYS A 80 -3.84 1.86 9.56
CA LYS A 80 -4.17 2.39 10.91
C LYS A 80 -3.43 1.68 12.03
N GLU A 81 -3.11 0.41 11.86
CA GLU A 81 -2.27 -0.33 12.80
C GLU A 81 -0.80 0.11 12.73
N LEU A 82 -0.25 0.33 11.53
CA LEU A 82 1.08 0.91 11.34
C LEU A 82 1.16 2.32 11.92
N ASP A 83 0.14 3.14 11.72
CA ASP A 83 0.03 4.52 12.20
C ASP A 83 0.14 4.58 13.73
N PHE A 84 -0.59 3.71 14.43
CA PHE A 84 -0.44 3.54 15.88
C PHE A 84 1.00 3.14 16.28
N LEU A 85 1.65 2.27 15.50
CA LEU A 85 3.02 1.86 15.74
C LEU A 85 4.03 3.01 15.53
N LEU A 86 3.80 3.86 14.53
CA LEU A 86 4.58 5.08 14.26
C LEU A 86 4.44 6.10 15.40
N VAL A 87 3.23 6.28 15.93
CA VAL A 87 2.97 7.13 17.10
C VAL A 87 3.75 6.65 18.33
N LEU A 88 3.77 5.34 18.60
CA LEU A 88 4.56 4.79 19.71
C LEU A 88 6.06 4.99 19.49
N ALA A 89 6.55 4.83 18.26
CA ALA A 89 7.94 5.04 17.91
C ALA A 89 8.36 6.50 18.11
N GLU A 90 7.56 7.47 17.66
CA GLU A 90 7.83 8.89 17.91
C GLU A 90 7.73 9.22 19.41
N GLY A 91 6.77 8.62 20.13
CA GLY A 91 6.65 8.75 21.58
C GLY A 91 7.89 8.26 22.35
N LEU A 92 8.55 7.20 21.88
CA LEU A 92 9.84 6.77 22.45
C LEU A 92 10.98 7.74 22.18
N LYS A 93 10.93 8.47 21.07
CA LYS A 93 11.98 9.41 20.64
C LYS A 93 11.84 10.77 21.32
N THR A 94 10.61 11.27 21.45
CA THR A 94 10.31 12.60 22.00
C THR A 94 9.95 12.57 23.49
N GLY A 95 9.51 11.42 24.00
CA GLY A 95 8.94 11.28 25.34
C GLY A 95 7.46 11.69 25.44
N VAL A 96 6.83 12.11 24.33
CA VAL A 96 5.43 12.54 24.28
C VAL A 96 4.69 11.71 23.24
N THR A 97 3.62 11.03 23.64
CA THR A 97 2.79 10.20 22.75
C THR A 97 1.46 10.90 22.48
N GLU A 98 1.18 11.18 21.21
CA GLU A 98 -0.10 11.70 20.75
C GLU A 98 -1.05 10.52 20.48
N TRP A 99 -1.91 10.22 21.45
CA TRP A 99 -2.77 9.03 21.38
C TRP A 99 -3.84 9.15 20.28
N PRO A 100 -3.93 8.19 19.35
CA PRO A 100 -4.95 8.21 18.31
C PRO A 100 -6.36 7.99 18.88
N GLU A 101 -7.38 8.37 18.10
CA GLU A 101 -8.76 8.08 18.44
C GLU A 101 -9.01 6.57 18.53
N THR A 102 -9.68 6.15 19.60
CA THR A 102 -9.99 4.75 19.87
C THR A 102 -11.17 4.28 19.03
N SER A 103 -11.04 3.13 18.40
CA SER A 103 -12.13 2.50 17.64
C SER A 103 -13.09 1.70 18.52
N GLU A 104 -12.66 1.31 19.73
CA GLU A 104 -13.45 0.54 20.69
C GLU A 104 -13.94 1.43 21.83
N THR A 105 -15.19 1.24 22.25
CA THR A 105 -15.76 1.93 23.41
C THR A 105 -15.39 1.26 24.73
N THR A 106 -15.05 -0.03 24.69
CA THR A 106 -14.63 -0.80 25.86
C THR A 106 -13.23 -0.37 26.32
N PRO A 107 -13.03 -0.06 27.61
CA PRO A 107 -11.72 0.31 28.14
C PRO A 107 -10.67 -0.79 27.93
N ALA A 108 -9.43 -0.38 27.65
CA ALA A 108 -8.32 -1.31 27.39
C ALA A 108 -8.12 -2.35 28.51
N MET A 109 -8.27 -1.91 29.75
CA MET A 109 -8.14 -2.77 30.92
C MET A 109 -9.16 -3.93 30.91
N GLU A 110 -10.40 -3.66 30.52
CA GLU A 110 -11.47 -4.67 30.48
C GLU A 110 -11.20 -5.69 29.38
N LEU A 111 -10.75 -5.24 28.20
CA LEU A 111 -10.37 -6.13 27.10
C LEU A 111 -9.21 -7.06 27.48
N VAL A 112 -8.21 -6.54 28.21
CA VAL A 112 -7.07 -7.34 28.69
C VAL A 112 -7.50 -8.32 29.79
N GLN A 113 -8.38 -7.89 30.72
CA GLN A 113 -8.94 -8.81 31.72
C GLN A 113 -9.74 -9.94 31.07
N GLN A 114 -10.54 -9.63 30.04
CA GLN A 114 -11.27 -10.64 29.28
C GLN A 114 -10.31 -11.61 28.59
N LEU A 115 -9.25 -11.11 27.95
CA LEU A 115 -8.22 -11.96 27.35
C LEU A 115 -7.60 -12.93 28.36
N LEU A 116 -7.25 -12.46 29.56
CA LEU A 116 -6.70 -13.32 30.62
C LEU A 116 -7.72 -14.35 31.13
N LYS A 117 -8.99 -13.96 31.29
CA LYS A 117 -10.09 -14.86 31.67
C LYS A 117 -10.33 -15.95 30.62
N ASP A 118 -10.29 -15.60 29.33
CA ASP A 118 -10.47 -16.54 28.23
C ASP A 118 -9.33 -17.57 28.16
N LEU A 119 -8.10 -17.16 28.50
CA LEU A 119 -6.97 -18.09 28.61
C LEU A 119 -7.14 -19.04 29.78
N LYS A 120 -7.58 -18.52 30.93
CA LYS A 120 -7.84 -19.33 32.13
C LYS A 120 -8.96 -20.33 31.90
N SER A 121 -10.08 -19.91 31.28
CA SER A 121 -11.20 -20.79 30.98
C SER A 121 -10.82 -21.89 29.98
N LYS A 122 -9.97 -21.59 29.00
CA LYS A 122 -9.41 -22.62 28.09
C LYS A 122 -8.51 -23.60 28.84
N LEU A 123 -7.71 -23.14 29.80
CA LEU A 123 -6.87 -24.00 30.63
C LEU A 123 -7.70 -24.92 31.54
N ASP A 124 -8.73 -24.37 32.19
CA ASP A 124 -9.65 -25.11 33.06
C ASP A 124 -10.57 -26.06 32.26
N GLY A 125 -10.96 -25.66 31.05
CA GLY A 125 -11.74 -26.45 30.09
C GLY A 125 -10.96 -27.60 29.44
N LEU A 126 -9.66 -27.42 29.19
CA LEU A 126 -8.78 -28.48 28.71
C LEU A 126 -8.57 -29.58 29.76
N ASN A 127 -8.67 -29.22 31.05
CA ASN A 127 -8.67 -30.17 32.16
C ASN A 127 -10.01 -30.91 32.33
N SER A 128 -11.08 -30.53 31.60
CA SER A 128 -12.42 -31.08 31.79
C SER A 128 -13.17 -31.58 30.53
N SER A 129 -12.65 -31.45 29.31
CA SER A 129 -13.31 -32.10 28.15
C SER A 129 -12.44 -32.32 26.90
N LEU A 130 -12.20 -33.60 26.60
CA LEU A 130 -12.04 -34.12 25.24
C LEU A 130 -13.43 -34.18 24.59
N SER A 131 -13.84 -33.18 23.81
CA SER A 131 -14.92 -33.39 22.84
C SER A 131 -14.77 -32.53 21.59
N LYS A 132 -14.84 -33.24 20.46
CA LYS A 132 -14.70 -32.81 19.07
C LYS A 132 -15.59 -31.62 18.74
N LYS A 133 -15.10 -30.72 17.88
CA LYS A 133 -15.96 -29.96 16.96
C LYS A 133 -15.45 -30.03 15.54
N GLU A 134 -16.36 -30.53 14.69
CA GLU A 134 -16.27 -30.68 13.24
C GLU A 134 -16.24 -29.31 12.56
N SER A 135 -15.45 -29.22 11.49
CA SER A 135 -15.44 -28.08 10.57
C SER A 135 -16.51 -28.26 9.50
N GLU A 136 -17.52 -27.39 9.48
CA GLU A 136 -18.39 -27.25 8.30
C GLU A 136 -17.76 -26.25 7.32
N LYS A 137 -17.36 -26.75 6.15
CA LYS A 137 -17.02 -25.94 4.98
C LYS A 137 -18.32 -25.67 4.22
N VAL A 138 -18.69 -24.39 4.06
CA VAL A 138 -19.66 -23.96 3.06
C VAL A 138 -18.90 -23.22 1.96
N LYS A 139 -18.85 -23.83 0.77
CA LYS A 139 -18.39 -23.20 -0.48
C LYS A 139 -19.57 -22.45 -1.10
N SER A 140 -19.36 -21.21 -1.50
CA SER A 140 -20.27 -20.44 -2.36
C SER A 140 -19.50 -19.99 -3.60
N ASP A 141 -19.98 -20.39 -4.78
CA ASP A 141 -19.31 -20.26 -6.09
C ASP A 141 -19.48 -18.88 -6.75
N THR A 142 -19.37 -17.80 -5.97
CA THR A 142 -19.22 -16.40 -6.44
C THR A 142 -17.80 -15.86 -6.20
N ALA A 143 -16.88 -16.72 -5.74
CA ALA A 143 -15.70 -16.36 -4.97
C ALA A 143 -14.44 -15.93 -5.75
N ALA A 144 -14.37 -15.99 -7.08
CA ALA A 144 -13.08 -15.85 -7.76
C ALA A 144 -12.46 -14.43 -7.72
N VAL A 145 -13.29 -13.37 -7.66
CA VAL A 145 -12.80 -11.98 -7.61
C VAL A 145 -12.66 -11.49 -6.16
N ASP A 146 -13.60 -11.87 -5.28
CA ASP A 146 -13.53 -11.60 -3.83
C ASP A 146 -12.37 -12.34 -3.14
N CYS A 147 -11.99 -13.54 -3.60
CA CYS A 147 -10.88 -14.29 -3.00
C CYS A 147 -9.52 -13.58 -3.13
N SER A 148 -9.28 -12.84 -4.22
CA SER A 148 -7.95 -12.30 -4.51
C SER A 148 -7.61 -11.15 -3.57
N ILE A 149 -8.55 -10.23 -3.30
CA ILE A 149 -8.35 -9.12 -2.34
C ILE A 149 -8.43 -9.65 -0.90
N GLN A 150 -9.39 -10.52 -0.61
CA GLN A 150 -9.55 -11.11 0.73
C GLN A 150 -8.29 -11.86 1.18
N SER A 151 -7.53 -12.44 0.25
CA SER A 151 -6.27 -13.12 0.54
C SER A 151 -5.16 -12.22 1.13
N PHE A 152 -5.13 -10.93 0.77
CA PHE A 152 -4.18 -9.95 1.33
C PHE A 152 -4.64 -9.39 2.69
N ILE A 153 -5.94 -9.45 2.97
CA ILE A 153 -6.60 -8.81 4.14
C ILE A 153 -7.00 -9.85 5.20
N THR A 154 -6.88 -11.15 4.91
CA THR A 154 -7.25 -12.18 5.88
C THR A 154 -6.33 -12.10 7.10
N GLU A 155 -6.90 -11.72 8.24
CA GLU A 155 -6.19 -11.71 9.52
C GLU A 155 -5.62 -13.09 9.80
N ARG A 156 -4.35 -13.14 10.24
CA ARG A 156 -3.70 -14.39 10.63
C ARG A 156 -4.49 -15.01 11.79
N GLY A 157 -4.96 -16.24 11.61
CA GLY A 157 -5.80 -16.93 12.61
C GLY A 157 -5.02 -17.53 13.79
N ASP A 158 -3.72 -17.78 13.61
CA ASP A 158 -2.81 -18.33 14.61
C ASP A 158 -2.07 -17.20 15.35
N LEU A 159 -2.80 -16.25 15.95
CA LEU A 159 -2.18 -15.24 16.81
C LEU A 159 -1.76 -15.84 18.16
N ASP A 160 -0.54 -15.54 18.59
CA ASP A 160 -0.13 -15.85 19.96
C ASP A 160 -0.64 -14.84 20.98
N PHE A 161 -0.38 -15.09 22.27
CA PHE A 161 -0.85 -14.22 23.33
C PHE A 161 -0.39 -12.76 23.21
N THR A 162 0.87 -12.53 22.85
CA THR A 162 1.40 -11.15 22.73
C THR A 162 0.78 -10.40 21.56
N GLU A 163 0.45 -11.13 20.49
CA GLU A 163 -0.20 -10.60 19.30
C GLU A 163 -1.68 -10.32 19.54
N MET A 164 -2.37 -11.22 20.26
CA MET A 164 -3.73 -10.98 20.74
C MET A 164 -3.78 -9.76 21.67
N LEU A 165 -2.81 -9.63 22.59
CA LEU A 165 -2.71 -8.49 23.49
C LEU A 165 -2.55 -7.18 22.72
N TRP A 166 -1.67 -7.15 21.72
CA TRP A 166 -1.52 -6.02 20.81
C TRP A 166 -2.84 -5.64 20.13
N CYS A 167 -3.54 -6.62 19.52
CA CYS A 167 -4.81 -6.39 18.83
C CYS A 167 -5.89 -5.80 19.74
N ARG A 168 -5.90 -6.17 21.03
CA ARG A 168 -6.82 -5.58 22.03
C ARG A 168 -6.39 -4.17 22.42
N MET A 169 -5.13 -4.01 22.84
CA MET A 169 -4.63 -2.73 23.35
C MET A 169 -4.67 -1.63 22.30
N ARG A 170 -4.27 -1.89 21.05
CA ARG A 170 -4.21 -0.85 20.00
C ARG A 170 -5.56 -0.19 19.70
N LYS A 171 -6.68 -0.87 19.96
CA LYS A 171 -8.02 -0.39 19.62
C LYS A 171 -8.63 0.52 20.70
N SER A 172 -8.10 0.46 21.92
CA SER A 172 -8.74 1.01 23.12
C SER A 172 -7.80 1.83 24.02
N VAL A 173 -6.49 1.71 23.87
CA VAL A 173 -5.53 2.51 24.65
C VAL A 173 -5.60 3.95 24.18
N SER A 174 -5.84 4.88 25.12
CA SER A 174 -5.91 6.32 24.86
C SER A 174 -4.96 7.13 25.77
N SER A 175 -4.20 6.46 26.64
CA SER A 175 -3.26 7.11 27.55
C SER A 175 -2.08 6.21 27.93
N TYR A 176 -0.99 6.84 28.39
CA TYR A 176 0.16 6.12 28.97
C TYR A 176 -0.26 5.25 30.16
N GLN A 177 -1.21 5.73 30.97
CA GLN A 177 -1.67 5.01 32.14
C GLN A 177 -2.43 3.72 31.77
N ASP A 178 -3.16 3.71 30.65
CA ASP A 178 -3.79 2.48 30.16
C ASP A 178 -2.76 1.41 29.82
N VAL A 179 -1.65 1.80 29.18
CA VAL A 179 -0.55 0.88 28.86
C VAL A 179 0.07 0.31 30.13
N VAL A 180 0.37 1.17 31.12
CA VAL A 180 0.91 0.75 32.43
C VAL A 180 -0.05 -0.21 33.12
N ASN A 181 -1.33 0.12 33.16
CA ASN A 181 -2.36 -0.67 33.82
C ASN A 181 -2.52 -2.04 33.14
N CYS A 182 -2.59 -2.08 31.81
CA CYS A 182 -2.71 -3.32 31.04
C CYS A 182 -1.50 -4.23 31.28
N PHE A 183 -0.27 -3.71 31.18
CA PHE A 183 0.92 -4.52 31.45
C PHE A 183 1.03 -4.94 32.92
N SER A 184 0.62 -4.08 33.87
CA SER A 184 0.60 -4.44 35.29
C SER A 184 -0.29 -5.65 35.54
N LEU A 185 -1.49 -5.68 34.95
CA LEU A 185 -2.41 -6.81 35.05
C LEU A 185 -1.82 -8.08 34.44
N VAL A 186 -1.26 -8.01 33.23
CA VAL A 186 -0.63 -9.18 32.58
C VAL A 186 0.54 -9.70 33.41
N ILE A 187 1.43 -8.82 33.86
CA ILE A 187 2.61 -9.19 34.66
C ILE A 187 2.20 -9.81 36.01
N GLN A 188 1.17 -9.29 36.67
CA GLN A 188 0.64 -9.87 37.90
C GLN A 188 0.04 -11.26 37.66
N GLY A 189 -0.78 -11.42 36.60
CA GLY A 189 -1.34 -12.72 36.25
C GLY A 189 -0.27 -13.78 35.95
N LEU A 190 0.82 -13.39 35.28
CA LEU A 190 1.97 -14.27 35.04
C LEU A 190 2.73 -14.62 36.33
N LYS A 191 3.00 -13.63 37.20
CA LYS A 191 3.70 -13.84 38.48
C LYS A 191 2.94 -14.75 39.43
N ASN A 192 1.61 -14.62 39.47
CA ASN A 192 0.75 -15.42 40.32
C ASN A 192 0.51 -16.83 39.76
N GLY A 193 1.02 -17.15 38.57
CA GLY A 193 0.76 -18.44 37.89
C GLY A 193 -0.70 -18.60 37.44
N GLU A 194 -1.47 -17.51 37.37
CA GLU A 194 -2.88 -17.53 36.97
C GLU A 194 -3.06 -17.73 35.46
N ALA A 195 -2.02 -17.42 34.68
CA ALA A 195 -2.02 -17.56 33.23
C ALA A 195 -0.74 -18.25 32.73
N HIS A 196 -0.90 -19.21 31.84
CA HIS A 196 0.18 -19.87 31.09
C HIS A 196 -0.03 -19.65 29.59
N PRO A 197 0.12 -18.41 29.09
CA PRO A 197 -0.16 -18.09 27.70
C PRO A 197 0.80 -18.84 26.79
N TRP A 198 0.42 -19.11 25.54
CA TRP A 198 1.32 -19.63 24.52
C TRP A 198 1.91 -18.49 23.68
N ILE A 199 3.18 -18.61 23.29
CA ILE A 199 3.91 -17.65 22.45
C ILE A 199 4.63 -18.35 21.30
N HIS A 200 4.76 -17.68 20.16
CA HIS A 200 5.55 -18.19 19.05
C HIS A 200 7.04 -18.30 19.40
N ARG A 201 7.71 -19.27 18.76
CA ARG A 201 9.18 -19.40 18.85
C ARG A 201 9.84 -18.22 18.12
N GLY A 202 10.92 -17.70 18.69
CA GLY A 202 11.73 -16.63 18.09
C GLY A 202 11.32 -15.20 18.48
N SER A 203 10.19 -15.01 19.18
CA SER A 203 9.83 -13.69 19.74
C SER A 203 10.83 -13.27 20.82
N ASN A 204 11.41 -12.08 20.66
CA ASN A 204 12.47 -11.56 21.55
C ASN A 204 12.04 -10.31 22.33
N SER A 205 10.75 -9.96 22.26
CA SER A 205 10.17 -8.85 23.03
C SER A 205 10.40 -9.04 24.53
N THR A 206 10.39 -7.93 25.26
CA THR A 206 10.50 -7.93 26.71
C THR A 206 9.39 -8.78 27.35
N LEU A 207 8.14 -8.67 26.85
CA LEU A 207 7.03 -9.45 27.38
C LEU A 207 7.17 -10.95 27.08
N SER A 208 7.62 -11.33 25.88
CA SER A 208 7.86 -12.74 25.54
C SER A 208 8.89 -13.38 26.47
N LYS A 209 9.96 -12.65 26.84
CA LYS A 209 10.96 -13.13 27.82
C LYS A 209 10.37 -13.32 29.21
N LEU A 210 9.52 -12.41 29.65
CA LEU A 210 8.84 -12.53 30.94
C LEU A 210 7.91 -13.73 31.00
N ILE A 211 7.17 -14.00 29.93
CA ILE A 211 6.32 -15.18 29.80
C ILE A 211 7.17 -16.47 29.86
N GLN A 212 8.30 -16.51 29.16
CA GLN A 212 9.20 -17.67 29.23
C GLN A 212 9.75 -17.90 30.64
N GLN A 213 10.14 -16.82 31.34
CA GLN A 213 10.64 -16.90 32.71
C GLN A 213 9.55 -17.33 33.70
N SER A 214 8.28 -16.94 33.47
CA SER A 214 7.18 -17.31 34.37
C SER A 214 6.92 -18.81 34.35
N TYR A 215 7.10 -19.50 33.21
CA TYR A 215 7.00 -20.97 33.16
C TYR A 215 8.01 -21.69 34.06
N HIS A 216 9.14 -21.05 34.35
CA HIS A 216 10.20 -21.58 35.21
C HIS A 216 10.13 -21.05 36.65
N GLY A 217 9.12 -20.25 36.99
CA GLY A 217 8.96 -19.66 38.32
C GLY A 217 10.02 -18.61 38.68
N SER A 218 10.80 -18.12 37.71
CA SER A 218 11.95 -17.23 37.93
C SER A 218 11.75 -15.85 37.28
N MET A 219 10.52 -15.37 37.23
CA MET A 219 10.16 -14.13 36.54
C MET A 219 10.80 -12.91 37.21
N GLN A 220 11.60 -12.16 36.47
CA GLN A 220 12.24 -10.95 36.98
C GLN A 220 11.21 -9.86 37.28
N SER A 221 11.51 -9.01 38.26
CA SER A 221 10.70 -7.82 38.51
C SER A 221 10.99 -6.77 37.44
N VAL A 222 9.95 -6.31 36.74
CA VAL A 222 10.04 -5.25 35.74
C VAL A 222 9.37 -4.00 36.29
N SER A 223 10.09 -2.88 36.23
CA SER A 223 9.57 -1.56 36.58
C SER A 223 8.86 -0.95 35.38
N LEU A 224 7.56 -0.72 35.48
CA LEU A 224 6.74 -0.07 34.44
C LEU A 224 6.80 1.46 34.58
N THR A 225 8.00 2.03 34.51
CA THR A 225 8.25 3.47 34.67
C THR A 225 8.99 4.04 33.45
N GLY A 226 8.91 5.36 33.26
CA GLY A 226 9.53 6.04 32.12
C GLY A 226 9.01 5.52 30.78
N LEU A 227 9.91 5.24 29.83
CA LEU A 227 9.54 4.79 28.48
C LEU A 227 9.37 3.28 28.36
N ALA A 228 9.57 2.51 29.44
CA ALA A 228 9.53 1.05 29.39
C ALA A 228 8.17 0.50 28.91
N PRO A 229 7.00 1.00 29.36
CA PRO A 229 5.70 0.49 28.89
C PRO A 229 5.47 0.75 27.40
N ILE A 230 5.82 1.93 26.90
CA ILE A 230 5.71 2.28 25.47
C ILE A 230 6.62 1.37 24.64
N ARG A 231 7.84 1.13 25.13
CA ARG A 231 8.79 0.21 24.46
C ARG A 231 8.23 -1.20 24.38
N MET A 232 7.67 -1.72 25.46
CA MET A 232 7.07 -3.05 25.49
C MET A 232 5.90 -3.16 24.49
N LEU A 233 5.05 -2.12 24.42
CA LEU A 233 3.92 -2.09 23.47
C LEU A 233 4.40 -2.03 22.02
N LEU A 234 5.43 -1.22 21.74
CA LEU A 234 6.04 -1.15 20.42
C LEU A 234 6.68 -2.49 19.99
N GLU A 235 7.39 -3.16 20.90
CA GLU A 235 8.02 -4.45 20.62
C GLU A 235 6.99 -5.53 20.21
N ILE A 236 5.87 -5.65 20.93
CA ILE A 236 4.84 -6.65 20.57
C ILE A 236 4.10 -6.28 19.28
N GLY A 237 3.89 -4.99 19.00
CA GLY A 237 3.33 -4.52 17.73
C GLY A 237 4.22 -4.84 16.55
N LEU A 238 5.53 -4.59 16.68
CA LEU A 238 6.52 -4.94 15.65
C LEU A 238 6.55 -6.45 15.39
N ASP A 239 6.58 -7.27 16.45
CA ASP A 239 6.59 -8.73 16.32
C ASP A 239 5.34 -9.27 15.61
N LYS A 240 4.16 -8.68 15.89
CA LYS A 240 2.90 -9.04 15.23
C LYS A 240 2.91 -8.63 13.77
N MET A 241 3.12 -7.35 13.49
CA MET A 241 3.02 -6.81 12.13
C MET A 241 4.06 -7.42 11.19
N LYS A 242 5.29 -7.68 11.65
CA LYS A 242 6.29 -8.38 10.83
C LYS A 242 5.79 -9.75 10.38
N LYS A 243 5.18 -10.53 11.28
CA LYS A 243 4.61 -11.83 10.93
C LYS A 243 3.42 -11.69 9.98
N ASP A 244 2.62 -10.63 10.09
CA ASP A 244 1.53 -10.37 9.16
C ASP A 244 2.03 -10.09 7.75
N TYR A 245 3.03 -9.21 7.59
CA TYR A 245 3.60 -8.94 6.28
C TYR A 245 4.33 -10.17 5.71
N ILE A 246 5.02 -10.95 6.55
CA ILE A 246 5.60 -12.23 6.12
C ILE A 246 4.50 -13.15 5.60
N ASN A 247 3.41 -13.33 6.35
CA ASN A 247 2.28 -14.16 5.94
C ASN A 247 1.63 -13.63 4.65
N CYS A 248 1.51 -12.31 4.50
CA CYS A 248 0.95 -11.69 3.32
C CYS A 248 1.83 -11.92 2.07
N PHE A 249 3.11 -11.54 2.11
CA PHE A 249 3.98 -11.64 0.92
C PHE A 249 4.41 -13.07 0.60
N ILE A 250 4.66 -13.91 1.61
CA ILE A 250 5.02 -15.32 1.38
C ILE A 250 3.76 -16.14 1.08
N GLY A 251 2.65 -15.91 1.79
CA GLY A 251 1.40 -16.64 1.57
C GLY A 251 0.77 -16.38 0.20
N GLN A 252 1.07 -15.23 -0.42
CA GLN A 252 0.68 -14.91 -1.80
C GLN A 252 1.77 -15.27 -2.84
N ASP A 253 2.83 -15.97 -2.45
CA ASP A 253 3.97 -16.32 -3.31
C ASP A 253 4.60 -15.10 -4.03
N LEU A 254 4.56 -13.92 -3.40
CA LEU A 254 5.10 -12.67 -3.95
C LEU A 254 6.55 -12.43 -3.53
N ALA A 255 6.98 -13.03 -2.42
CA ALA A 255 8.36 -12.97 -1.94
C ALA A 255 8.75 -14.24 -1.19
N THR A 256 10.05 -14.39 -0.96
CA THR A 256 10.61 -15.39 -0.05
C THR A 256 11.14 -14.69 1.20
N PHE A 257 11.36 -15.43 2.28
CA PHE A 257 11.94 -14.87 3.50
C PHE A 257 13.27 -14.15 3.25
N ASN A 258 14.11 -14.67 2.37
CA ASN A 258 15.41 -14.05 2.02
C ASN A 258 15.26 -12.63 1.45
N TYR A 259 14.17 -12.36 0.72
CA TYR A 259 13.89 -11.02 0.22
C TYR A 259 13.33 -10.10 1.30
N LEU A 260 12.59 -10.65 2.27
CA LEU A 260 11.98 -9.91 3.36
C LEU A 260 12.92 -9.67 4.55
N ASP A 261 13.99 -10.45 4.70
CA ASP A 261 14.90 -10.45 5.85
C ASP A 261 15.37 -9.03 6.21
N TYR A 262 15.76 -8.24 5.22
CA TYR A 262 16.13 -6.83 5.42
C TYR A 262 15.05 -6.05 6.18
N PHE A 263 13.78 -6.20 5.78
CA PHE A 263 12.65 -5.45 6.32
C PHE A 263 12.19 -5.94 7.70
N VAL A 264 12.33 -7.24 7.96
CA VAL A 264 11.82 -7.87 9.20
C VAL A 264 12.90 -8.08 10.26
N SER A 265 14.18 -7.85 9.92
CA SER A 265 15.32 -8.04 10.82
C SER A 265 15.13 -7.31 12.15
N THR A 266 15.48 -7.98 13.25
CA THR A 266 15.48 -7.43 14.62
C THR A 266 16.88 -7.00 15.07
N SER A 267 17.88 -7.07 14.17
CA SER A 267 19.28 -6.72 14.46
C SER A 267 19.54 -5.21 14.60
N VAL A 268 18.63 -4.39 14.10
CA VAL A 268 18.68 -2.92 14.14
C VAL A 268 17.80 -2.39 15.28
N ASP A 269 17.96 -1.11 15.63
CA ASP A 269 17.16 -0.49 16.69
C ASP A 269 15.67 -0.38 16.32
N LEU A 270 14.82 -0.13 17.31
CA LEU A 270 13.37 -0.12 17.12
C LEU A 270 12.90 0.94 16.12
N GLN A 271 13.56 2.10 16.04
CA GLN A 271 13.16 3.16 15.11
C GLN A 271 13.40 2.72 13.67
N GLU A 272 14.56 2.14 13.40
CA GLU A 272 14.86 1.59 12.09
C GLU A 272 13.94 0.41 11.74
N GLN A 273 13.59 -0.45 12.71
CA GLN A 273 12.61 -1.52 12.49
C GLN A 273 11.24 -0.97 12.06
N VAL A 274 10.75 0.09 12.72
CA VAL A 274 9.50 0.77 12.36
C VAL A 274 9.60 1.37 10.96
N HIS A 275 10.71 2.04 10.64
CA HIS A 275 10.90 2.66 9.32
C HIS A 275 10.92 1.64 8.18
N ARG A 276 11.55 0.48 8.40
CA ARG A 276 11.53 -0.63 7.44
C ARG A 276 10.15 -1.24 7.27
N LEU A 277 9.39 -1.35 8.37
CA LEU A 277 8.01 -1.82 8.32
C LEU A 277 7.12 -0.85 7.54
N LYS A 278 7.34 0.47 7.69
CA LYS A 278 6.67 1.50 6.89
C LYS A 278 6.91 1.30 5.39
N LYS A 279 8.16 1.06 4.97
CA LYS A 279 8.51 0.71 3.58
C LYS A 279 7.77 -0.54 3.11
N LEU A 280 7.72 -1.57 3.95
CA LEU A 280 7.08 -2.85 3.63
C LEU A 280 5.56 -2.68 3.46
N HIS A 281 4.93 -1.81 4.25
CA HIS A 281 3.51 -1.50 4.12
C HIS A 281 3.18 -0.75 2.83
N HIS A 282 3.96 0.25 2.44
CA HIS A 282 3.69 0.96 1.19
C HIS A 282 3.86 0.07 -0.04
N MET A 283 4.82 -0.85 0.00
CA MET A 283 4.90 -1.90 -1.00
C MET A 283 3.61 -2.74 -1.05
N LEU A 284 3.03 -3.07 0.11
CA LEU A 284 1.75 -3.78 0.16
C LEU A 284 0.62 -2.94 -0.45
N GLU A 285 0.54 -1.65 -0.13
CA GLU A 285 -0.47 -0.74 -0.71
C GLU A 285 -0.34 -0.66 -2.24
N VAL A 286 0.87 -0.51 -2.77
CA VAL A 286 1.15 -0.53 -4.23
C VAL A 286 0.64 -1.81 -4.88
N VAL A 287 0.95 -2.97 -4.29
CA VAL A 287 0.55 -4.28 -4.83
C VAL A 287 -0.95 -4.50 -4.73
N VAL A 288 -1.55 -4.20 -3.58
CA VAL A 288 -2.98 -4.43 -3.33
C VAL A 288 -3.84 -3.49 -4.16
N ILE A 289 -3.43 -2.24 -4.36
CA ILE A 289 -4.14 -1.32 -5.26
C ILE A 289 -4.15 -1.86 -6.69
N CYS A 290 -3.00 -2.35 -7.19
CA CYS A 290 -2.95 -2.94 -8.52
C CYS A 290 -3.79 -4.22 -8.63
N ASN A 291 -3.82 -5.05 -7.59
CA ASN A 291 -4.69 -6.23 -7.57
C ASN A 291 -6.18 -5.83 -7.53
N ALA A 292 -6.56 -4.94 -6.62
CA ALA A 292 -7.96 -4.63 -6.36
C ALA A 292 -8.63 -3.80 -7.45
N PHE A 293 -7.91 -2.80 -8.00
CA PHE A 293 -8.49 -1.87 -8.97
C PHE A 293 -8.25 -2.30 -10.43
N LEU A 294 -7.13 -2.97 -10.71
CA LEU A 294 -6.79 -3.42 -12.06
C LEU A 294 -6.95 -4.93 -12.27
N SER A 295 -7.31 -5.69 -11.23
CA SER A 295 -7.41 -7.15 -11.28
C SER A 295 -6.14 -7.83 -11.80
N LEU A 296 -4.97 -7.26 -11.49
CA LEU A 296 -3.70 -7.84 -11.95
C LEU A 296 -3.44 -9.19 -11.27
N GLY A 297 -3.21 -10.22 -12.09
CA GLY A 297 -2.81 -11.53 -11.61
C GLY A 297 -1.35 -11.61 -11.14
N HIS A 298 -0.99 -12.74 -10.52
CA HIS A 298 0.35 -13.01 -9.97
C HIS A 298 1.50 -12.72 -10.96
N GLU A 299 1.30 -13.03 -12.25
CA GLU A 299 2.28 -12.77 -13.32
C GLU A 299 2.77 -11.31 -13.39
N ASN A 300 1.93 -10.35 -12.97
CA ASN A 300 2.24 -8.92 -12.94
C ASN A 300 2.55 -8.43 -11.52
N LEU A 301 1.87 -8.98 -10.50
CA LEU A 301 2.09 -8.60 -9.09
C LEU A 301 3.46 -9.04 -8.56
N PHE A 302 3.96 -10.20 -8.98
CA PHE A 302 5.29 -10.67 -8.59
C PHE A 302 6.41 -9.72 -9.03
N PRO A 303 6.57 -9.40 -10.34
CA PRO A 303 7.62 -8.49 -10.78
C PRO A 303 7.47 -7.07 -10.21
N LEU A 304 6.23 -6.58 -9.99
CA LEU A 304 5.98 -5.33 -9.28
C LEU A 304 6.54 -5.38 -7.85
N THR A 305 6.22 -6.45 -7.11
CA THR A 305 6.74 -6.67 -5.75
C THR A 305 8.26 -6.70 -5.73
N GLN A 306 8.90 -7.40 -6.67
CA GLN A 306 10.36 -7.46 -6.78
C GLN A 306 10.98 -6.08 -7.06
N SER A 307 10.32 -5.26 -7.88
CA SER A 307 10.73 -3.88 -8.15
C SER A 307 10.69 -3.03 -6.86
N CYS A 308 9.59 -3.11 -6.11
CA CYS A 308 9.42 -2.42 -4.83
C CYS A 308 10.47 -2.86 -3.79
N LEU A 309 10.69 -4.17 -3.64
CA LEU A 309 11.69 -4.75 -2.72
C LEU A 309 13.08 -4.20 -3.02
N LYS A 310 13.48 -4.21 -4.30
CA LYS A 310 14.79 -3.70 -4.73
C LYS A 310 14.92 -2.21 -4.42
N TYR A 311 13.90 -1.41 -4.78
CA TYR A 311 13.91 0.03 -4.54
C TYR A 311 14.07 0.34 -3.05
N TYR A 312 13.21 -0.21 -2.18
CA TYR A 312 13.19 0.16 -0.76
C TYR A 312 14.35 -0.40 0.06
N LYS A 313 15.03 -1.44 -0.44
CA LYS A 313 16.26 -1.94 0.16
C LYS A 313 17.43 -0.96 -0.03
N GLU A 314 17.47 -0.24 -1.15
CA GLU A 314 18.58 0.65 -1.51
C GLU A 314 18.28 2.14 -1.31
N LYS A 315 17.01 2.53 -1.36
CA LYS A 315 16.57 3.92 -1.36
C LYS A 315 15.82 4.27 -0.07
N PRO A 316 15.86 5.55 0.36
CA PRO A 316 15.04 6.01 1.47
C PRO A 316 13.55 5.93 1.12
N TRP A 317 12.71 6.04 2.14
CA TRP A 317 11.27 6.21 1.96
C TRP A 317 10.97 7.44 1.09
N ASN A 318 10.12 7.27 0.07
CA ASN A 318 9.66 8.35 -0.80
C ASN A 318 8.26 8.02 -1.37
N GLU A 319 7.24 8.69 -0.84
CA GLU A 319 5.84 8.59 -1.30
C GLU A 319 5.59 9.20 -2.68
N GLN A 320 6.49 10.04 -3.17
CA GLN A 320 6.40 10.64 -4.50
C GLN A 320 7.02 9.74 -5.58
N HIS A 321 7.60 8.60 -5.20
CA HIS A 321 8.19 7.67 -6.15
C HIS A 321 7.09 7.01 -7.00
N ILE A 322 7.36 6.92 -8.31
CA ILE A 322 6.47 6.28 -9.28
C ILE A 322 7.08 4.93 -9.66
N PHE A 323 6.42 3.84 -9.28
CA PHE A 323 6.81 2.50 -9.69
C PHE A 323 6.35 2.25 -11.12
N GLN A 324 7.25 1.72 -11.95
CA GLN A 324 6.96 1.39 -13.34
C GLN A 324 6.88 -0.11 -13.55
N LEU A 325 5.79 -0.58 -14.18
CA LEU A 325 5.58 -1.98 -14.52
C LEU A 325 5.24 -2.11 -16.01
N PRO A 326 6.12 -2.71 -16.82
CA PRO A 326 5.78 -3.10 -18.18
C PRO A 326 4.60 -4.09 -18.17
N ILE A 327 3.57 -3.81 -18.97
CA ILE A 327 2.35 -4.62 -19.01
C ILE A 327 1.93 -4.89 -20.45
N ARG A 328 1.26 -6.02 -20.68
CA ARG A 328 0.63 -6.29 -21.98
C ARG A 328 -0.66 -5.48 -22.09
N PRO A 329 -0.91 -4.75 -23.19
CA PRO A 329 -2.15 -4.01 -23.39
C PRO A 329 -3.43 -4.85 -23.20
N SER A 330 -3.38 -6.14 -23.56
CA SER A 330 -4.50 -7.07 -23.41
C SER A 330 -4.95 -7.31 -21.97
N VAL A 331 -4.07 -7.11 -20.97
CA VAL A 331 -4.39 -7.31 -19.54
C VAL A 331 -5.27 -6.18 -19.01
N ILE A 332 -5.14 -4.98 -19.57
CA ILE A 332 -5.80 -3.75 -19.10
C ILE A 332 -6.73 -3.15 -20.16
N SER A 333 -7.08 -3.91 -21.20
CA SER A 333 -7.82 -3.39 -22.35
C SER A 333 -9.17 -2.80 -21.99
N THR A 334 -9.84 -3.38 -21.00
CA THR A 334 -11.14 -2.95 -20.48
C THR A 334 -11.11 -1.53 -19.92
N PHE A 335 -9.96 -1.05 -19.44
CA PHE A 335 -9.86 0.26 -18.80
C PHE A 335 -9.64 1.41 -19.78
N TYR A 336 -9.07 1.14 -20.96
CA TYR A 336 -8.71 2.20 -21.92
C TYR A 336 -9.49 2.15 -23.24
N GLN A 337 -10.09 1.01 -23.62
CA GLN A 337 -10.79 0.86 -24.92
C GLN A 337 -11.98 1.81 -25.10
N ASN A 338 -12.68 2.14 -24.03
CA ASN A 338 -13.84 3.04 -24.04
C ASN A 338 -13.58 4.37 -23.32
N SER A 339 -12.32 4.64 -22.99
CA SER A 339 -11.91 5.82 -22.22
C SER A 339 -11.18 6.82 -23.12
N HIS A 340 -11.22 8.09 -22.73
CA HIS A 340 -10.43 9.12 -23.39
C HIS A 340 -9.02 9.22 -22.79
N PRO A 341 -7.97 9.35 -23.61
CA PRO A 341 -6.62 9.53 -23.09
C PRO A 341 -6.47 10.91 -22.45
N GLN A 342 -5.76 10.99 -21.32
CA GLN A 342 -5.32 12.25 -20.73
C GLN A 342 -4.31 12.96 -21.64
N ILE A 343 -3.45 12.19 -22.30
CA ILE A 343 -2.48 12.70 -23.27
C ILE A 343 -2.53 11.78 -24.50
N TRP A 344 -2.68 12.35 -25.68
CA TRP A 344 -2.46 11.65 -26.95
C TRP A 344 -1.43 12.42 -27.76
N ARG A 345 -0.44 11.73 -28.30
CA ARG A 345 0.68 12.35 -29.01
C ARG A 345 1.06 11.52 -30.22
N VAL A 346 1.28 12.18 -31.34
CA VAL A 346 1.94 11.61 -32.51
C VAL A 346 3.25 12.34 -32.77
N GLU A 347 4.30 11.56 -32.97
CA GLU A 347 5.61 12.04 -33.36
C GLU A 347 5.89 11.57 -34.79
N ILE A 348 6.22 12.52 -35.67
CA ILE A 348 6.56 12.27 -37.06
C ILE A 348 8.05 12.54 -37.21
N PHE A 349 8.78 11.54 -37.71
CA PHE A 349 10.22 11.57 -37.89
C PHE A 349 10.59 11.43 -39.36
N SER A 350 11.68 12.08 -39.75
CA SER A 350 12.38 11.81 -40.99
C SER A 350 13.89 11.98 -40.82
N GLY A 351 14.68 11.35 -41.70
CA GLY A 351 16.14 11.31 -41.59
C GLY A 351 16.66 10.11 -40.77
N HIS A 352 17.96 10.08 -40.52
CA HIS A 352 18.62 9.04 -39.72
C HIS A 352 19.79 9.64 -38.93
N GLY A 353 19.97 9.21 -37.68
CA GLY A 353 21.12 9.58 -36.85
C GLY A 353 21.11 11.07 -36.52
N GLN A 354 22.25 11.76 -36.70
CA GLN A 354 22.36 13.20 -36.41
C GLN A 354 21.51 14.10 -37.31
N LYS A 355 20.95 13.56 -38.41
CA LYS A 355 20.07 14.29 -39.32
C LYS A 355 18.58 14.02 -39.06
N GLU A 356 18.25 13.28 -38.01
CA GLU A 356 16.85 13.03 -37.64
C GLU A 356 16.16 14.34 -37.24
N VAL A 357 14.98 14.58 -37.80
CA VAL A 357 14.11 15.71 -37.48
C VAL A 357 12.77 15.19 -37.01
N LYS A 358 12.22 15.84 -35.97
CA LYS A 358 10.97 15.45 -35.33
C LYS A 358 9.96 16.59 -35.38
N THR A 359 8.72 16.26 -35.69
CA THR A 359 7.55 17.10 -35.41
C THR A 359 6.61 16.33 -34.50
N THR A 360 6.21 16.94 -33.39
CA THR A 360 5.31 16.36 -32.41
C THR A 360 4.00 17.13 -32.43
N TRP A 361 2.89 16.40 -32.50
CA TRP A 361 1.55 16.92 -32.27
C TRP A 361 0.98 16.21 -31.05
N GLN A 362 0.48 16.97 -30.09
CA GLN A 362 -0.03 16.46 -28.82
C GLN A 362 -1.36 17.10 -28.50
N VAL A 363 -2.25 16.31 -27.92
CA VAL A 363 -3.47 16.74 -27.28
C VAL A 363 -3.42 16.29 -25.82
N THR A 364 -3.77 17.19 -24.90
CA THR A 364 -3.77 16.91 -23.46
C THR A 364 -5.02 17.48 -22.81
N THR A 365 -5.59 16.79 -21.84
CA THR A 365 -6.71 17.30 -21.01
C THR A 365 -6.22 18.25 -19.91
N ARG A 366 -4.92 18.24 -19.61
CA ARG A 366 -4.26 19.14 -18.65
C ARG A 366 -3.57 20.28 -19.38
N ARG A 367 -3.46 21.45 -18.72
CA ARG A 367 -2.75 22.61 -19.28
C ARG A 367 -1.30 22.23 -19.63
N PRO A 368 -0.83 22.56 -20.84
CA PRO A 368 0.49 22.12 -21.31
C PRO A 368 1.68 22.85 -20.67
N ALA A 369 1.47 24.05 -20.10
CA ALA A 369 2.49 24.78 -19.35
C ALA A 369 1.88 25.75 -18.35
N ASP A 370 2.47 25.85 -17.15
CA ASP A 370 1.95 26.65 -16.03
C ASP A 370 1.88 28.15 -16.31
N HIS A 371 2.76 28.65 -17.18
CA HIS A 371 2.83 30.06 -17.55
C HIS A 371 1.82 30.47 -18.65
N VAL A 372 1.07 29.52 -19.22
CA VAL A 372 0.08 29.80 -20.26
C VAL A 372 -1.27 30.05 -19.60
N SER A 373 -1.63 31.33 -19.44
CA SER A 373 -2.97 31.74 -19.00
C SER A 373 -3.92 31.76 -20.19
N PHE A 374 -4.91 30.86 -20.20
CA PHE A 374 -6.05 30.99 -21.10
C PHE A 374 -7.07 31.93 -20.44
N VAL A 375 -7.33 33.09 -21.05
CA VAL A 375 -8.51 33.89 -20.72
C VAL A 375 -9.69 33.13 -21.31
N VAL A 376 -10.39 32.35 -20.49
CA VAL A 376 -11.63 31.69 -20.91
C VAL A 376 -12.69 32.80 -21.02
N PRO A 377 -13.29 33.07 -22.19
CA PRO A 377 -14.46 33.92 -22.27
C PRO A 377 -15.63 33.17 -21.59
N ASP A 378 -16.17 33.75 -20.51
CA ASP A 378 -17.42 33.40 -19.82
C ASP A 378 -17.93 31.96 -20.01
N VAL A 379 -17.32 31.01 -19.29
CA VAL A 379 -18.01 29.77 -18.91
C VAL A 379 -18.19 29.82 -17.39
N PRO A 380 -19.43 29.74 -16.85
CA PRO A 380 -19.66 29.94 -15.43
C PRO A 380 -18.88 28.92 -14.60
N ILE A 381 -18.07 29.44 -13.69
CA ILE A 381 -17.42 28.67 -12.63
C ILE A 381 -18.49 28.40 -11.57
N ASP A 382 -19.38 27.45 -11.87
CA ASP A 382 -20.25 26.79 -10.90
C ASP A 382 -20.86 25.57 -11.60
N MET A 383 -20.19 24.43 -11.52
CA MET A 383 -20.86 23.15 -11.68
C MET A 383 -20.39 22.19 -10.58
N THR A 384 -21.13 22.25 -9.49
CA THR A 384 -21.34 21.12 -8.60
C THR A 384 -21.92 19.93 -9.38
N LEU A 385 -21.25 18.78 -9.28
CA LEU A 385 -21.81 17.44 -9.12
C LEU A 385 -22.87 16.97 -10.14
N SER A 386 -22.45 16.29 -11.22
CA SER A 386 -23.09 15.06 -11.73
C SER A 386 -22.31 14.47 -12.92
N GLY A 387 -21.84 13.23 -12.77
CA GLY A 387 -20.77 12.63 -13.57
C GLY A 387 -21.18 11.88 -14.83
N GLU A 388 -21.95 12.47 -15.76
CA GLU A 388 -22.21 11.79 -17.05
C GLU A 388 -22.07 12.65 -18.32
N ASN A 389 -21.72 13.94 -18.26
CA ASN A 389 -21.51 14.73 -19.50
C ASN A 389 -20.68 16.01 -19.29
N GLU A 390 -19.49 15.90 -18.71
CA GLU A 390 -18.51 17.00 -18.79
C GLU A 390 -17.87 16.99 -20.19
N GLU A 391 -18.03 18.07 -20.97
CA GLU A 391 -17.25 18.27 -22.19
C GLU A 391 -15.76 18.29 -21.84
N ILE A 392 -15.03 17.24 -22.21
CA ILE A 392 -13.60 17.16 -21.98
C ILE A 392 -12.89 18.24 -22.81
N ILE A 393 -12.34 19.24 -22.13
CA ILE A 393 -11.54 20.29 -22.77
C ILE A 393 -10.16 19.72 -23.11
N TYR A 394 -9.76 19.89 -24.36
CA TYR A 394 -8.47 19.48 -24.87
C TYR A 394 -7.60 20.68 -25.24
N TYR A 395 -6.33 20.63 -24.87
CA TYR A 395 -5.31 21.61 -25.25
C TYR A 395 -4.39 21.00 -26.33
N PRO A 396 -4.55 21.40 -27.62
CA PRO A 396 -3.67 20.97 -28.69
C PRO A 396 -2.35 21.76 -28.67
N THR A 397 -1.23 21.05 -28.77
CA THR A 397 0.12 21.61 -28.82
C THR A 397 0.90 21.01 -29.97
N GLN A 398 1.59 21.86 -30.73
CA GLN A 398 2.49 21.44 -31.80
C GLN A 398 3.92 21.88 -31.50
N VAL A 399 4.86 20.94 -31.56
CA VAL A 399 6.29 21.20 -31.41
C VAL A 399 7.01 20.79 -32.69
N SER A 400 7.83 21.69 -33.22
CA SER A 400 8.58 21.44 -34.46
C SER A 400 10.01 21.95 -34.32
N CYS A 401 10.96 21.25 -34.91
CA CYS A 401 12.35 21.69 -34.98
C CYS A 401 12.70 22.19 -36.38
N SER A 402 13.88 22.82 -36.52
CA SER A 402 14.48 23.18 -37.80
C SER A 402 15.99 22.89 -37.71
N GLN A 403 16.56 22.30 -38.76
CA GLN A 403 18.00 22.08 -38.83
C GLN A 403 18.68 23.36 -39.31
N VAL A 404 19.70 23.80 -38.57
CA VAL A 404 20.53 24.96 -38.92
C VAL A 404 21.91 24.43 -39.28
N PHE A 405 22.36 24.74 -40.49
CA PHE A 405 23.70 24.40 -40.97
C PHE A 405 24.61 25.60 -40.73
N PHE A 406 25.64 25.43 -39.90
CA PHE A 406 26.71 26.42 -39.78
C PHE A 406 27.66 26.21 -40.97
N CYS A 407 27.72 27.21 -41.85
CA CYS A 407 28.62 27.24 -43.00
C CYS A 407 29.97 27.84 -42.61
#